data_AF-A0A349PUI2-F1
#
_entry.id   AF-A0A349PUI2-F1
#
_cell.length_a   1.000
_cell.length_b   1.000
_cell.length_c   1.000
_cell.angle_alpha   90.00
_cell.angle_beta   90.00
_cell.angle_gamma   90.00
#
_symmetry.space_group_name_H-M   'P 1'
#
loop_
_entity.id
_entity.type
_entity.pdbx_description
1 polymer ?
#
loop_
_entity_poly.entity_id
_entity_poly.type
_entity_poly.pdbx_seq_one_letter_code
_entity_poly.pdbx_strand_id
1 'polypeptide(L)'
;MYDHLVETIHQYNPSADFAQIDKAFRYADTHHNGQLRKDGSPFITHPLAVAQIIAEELRLDSESIEAALMHDCIEDTSATYA
;
A
#
# COMPACT_ATOMS: atom_id res chain seq x y z
N MET A 1 4.51 -7.26 7.11
CA MET A 1 4.87 -6.21 6.13
C MET A 1 4.06 -4.96 6.38
N TYR A 2 2.73 -5.02 6.44
CA TYR A 2 1.90 -3.84 6.73
C TYR A 2 2.21 -3.16 8.07
N ASP A 3 2.33 -3.91 9.17
CA ASP A 3 2.68 -3.31 10.47
C ASP A 3 4.02 -2.55 10.44
N HIS A 4 4.98 -3.06 9.68
CA HIS A 4 6.28 -2.40 9.50
C HIS A 4 6.15 -1.08 8.75
N LEU A 5 5.30 -1.02 7.72
CA LEU A 5 4.99 0.22 7.02
C LEU A 5 4.36 1.24 7.98
N VAL A 6 3.39 0.81 8.79
CA VAL A 6 2.74 1.67 9.80
C VAL A 6 3.74 2.20 10.81
N GLU A 7 4.64 1.35 11.32
CA GLU A 7 5.71 1.76 12.24
C GLU A 7 6.65 2.79 11.60
N THR A 8 7.08 2.57 10.35
CA THR A 8 7.94 3.51 9.62
C THR A 8 7.24 4.86 9.45
N ILE A 9 5.97 4.87 9.02
CA ILE A 9 5.20 6.10 8.84
C ILE A 9 5.04 6.82 10.18
N HIS A 10 4.75 6.09 11.26
CA HIS A 10 4.61 6.68 12.59
C HIS A 10 5.89 7.38 13.05
N GLN A 11 7.08 6.89 12.68
CA GLN A 11 8.35 7.52 13.08
C GLN A 11 8.57 8.90 12.46
N TYR A 12 8.11 9.15 11.24
CA TYR A 12 8.33 10.45 10.55
C TYR A 12 7.08 11.33 10.47
N ASN A 13 5.88 10.74 10.45
CA ASN A 13 4.59 11.43 10.44
C ASN A 13 3.61 10.77 11.42
N PRO A 14 3.74 11.02 12.74
CA PRO A 14 2.82 10.51 13.76
C PRO A 14 1.37 10.97 13.60
N SER A 15 1.14 12.05 12.85
CA SER A 15 -0.17 12.62 12.57
C SER A 15 -0.78 12.15 11.25
N ALA A 16 -0.15 11.19 10.56
CA ALA A 16 -0.69 10.60 9.35
C ALA A 16 -2.09 10.04 9.58
N ASP A 17 -2.91 10.04 8.53
CA ASP A 17 -4.25 9.44 8.58
C ASP A 17 -4.14 7.91 8.45
N PHE A 18 -3.75 7.25 9.54
CA PHE A 18 -3.61 5.80 9.58
C PHE A 18 -4.92 5.06 9.28
N ALA A 19 -6.08 5.71 9.45
CA ALA A 19 -7.35 5.10 9.11
C ALA A 19 -7.55 5.04 7.59
N GLN A 20 -7.15 6.08 6.84
CA GLN A 20 -7.17 6.03 5.37
C GLN A 20 -6.10 5.11 4.80
N ILE A 21 -4.89 5.11 5.38
CA ILE A 21 -3.82 4.17 4.98
C ILE A 21 -4.27 2.72 5.16
N ASP A 22 -4.90 2.37 6.29
CA ASP A 22 -5.46 1.03 6.52
C ASP A 22 -6.56 0.68 5.52
N LYS A 23 -7.42 1.65 5.20
CA LYS A 23 -8.47 1.47 4.21
C LYS A 23 -7.89 1.21 2.82
N ALA A 24 -6.87 1.96 2.40
CA ALA A 24 -6.16 1.77 1.13
C ALA A 24 -5.48 0.41 1.07
N PHE A 25 -4.78 0.00 2.14
CA PHE A 25 -4.17 -1.32 2.24
C PHE A 25 -5.20 -2.44 2.10
N ARG A 26 -6.29 -2.41 2.87
CA ARG A 26 -7.36 -3.42 2.80
C ARG A 26 -8.03 -3.46 1.44
N TYR A 27 -8.21 -2.30 0.81
CA TYR A 27 -8.77 -2.21 -0.53
C TYR A 27 -7.87 -2.97 -1.52
N ALA A 28 -6.58 -2.67 -1.52
CA ALA A 28 -5.61 -3.33 -2.39
C ALA A 28 -5.51 -4.84 -2.09
N ASP A 29 -5.40 -5.24 -0.82
CA ASP A 29 -5.31 -6.65 -0.41
C ASP A 29 -6.55 -7.45 -0.84
N THR A 30 -7.74 -6.83 -0.74
CA THR A 30 -8.99 -7.45 -1.19
C THR A 30 -9.02 -7.63 -2.71
N HIS A 31 -8.64 -6.61 -3.48
CA HIS A 31 -8.69 -6.67 -4.95
C HIS A 31 -7.63 -7.60 -5.53
N HIS A 32 -6.47 -7.68 -4.89
CA HIS A 32 -5.38 -8.58 -5.27
C HIS A 32 -5.46 -9.96 -4.59
N ASN A 33 -6.56 -10.27 -3.89
CA ASN A 33 -6.70 -11.55 -3.19
C ASN A 33 -6.65 -12.74 -4.18
N GLY A 34 -5.75 -13.68 -3.91
CA GLY A 34 -5.51 -14.85 -4.75
C GLY A 34 -4.61 -14.57 -5.97
N GLN A 35 -4.26 -13.31 -6.24
CA GLN A 35 -3.27 -12.96 -7.25
C GLN A 35 -1.87 -13.23 -6.71
N LEU A 36 -1.03 -13.83 -7.55
CA LEU A 36 0.36 -14.16 -7.22
C LEU A 36 1.31 -13.39 -8.14
N ARG A 37 2.47 -13.02 -7.61
CA ARG A 37 3.61 -12.54 -8.41
C ARG A 37 4.26 -13.71 -9.16
N LYS A 38 5.19 -13.39 -10.06
CA LYS A 38 5.93 -14.39 -10.87
C LYS A 38 6.71 -15.40 -10.02
N ASP A 39 7.09 -15.03 -8.80
CA ASP A 39 7.80 -15.87 -7.84
C ASP A 39 6.87 -16.70 -6.93
N GLY A 40 5.55 -16.56 -7.08
CA GLY A 40 4.54 -17.25 -6.29
C GLY A 40 4.16 -16.56 -4.97
N SER A 41 4.75 -15.40 -4.65
CA SER A 41 4.34 -14.60 -3.48
C SER A 41 2.99 -13.91 -3.72
N PRO A 42 2.20 -13.62 -2.66
CA PRO A 42 0.97 -12.84 -2.80
C PRO A 42 1.22 -11.47 -3.41
N PHE A 43 0.38 -11.03 -4.35
CA PHE A 43 0.60 -9.79 -5.10
C PHE A 43 0.69 -8.55 -4.19
N ILE A 44 -0.08 -8.51 -3.10
CA ILE A 44 -0.07 -7.40 -2.10
C ILE A 44 1.33 -7.08 -1.54
N THR A 45 2.27 -8.03 -1.60
CA THR A 45 3.66 -7.81 -1.20
C THR A 45 4.36 -6.74 -2.05
N HIS A 46 3.97 -6.56 -3.32
CA HIS A 46 4.52 -5.54 -4.21
C HIS A 46 4.07 -4.12 -3.84
N PRO A 47 2.77 -3.80 -3.75
CA PRO A 47 2.34 -2.47 -3.30
C PRO A 47 2.87 -2.09 -1.91
N LEU A 48 2.94 -3.05 -0.97
CA LEU A 48 3.56 -2.81 0.34
C LEU A 48 5.04 -2.45 0.26
N ALA A 49 5.80 -3.10 -0.62
CA ALA A 49 7.22 -2.79 -0.81
C ALA A 49 7.41 -1.39 -1.44
N VAL A 50 6.58 -1.01 -2.41
CA VAL A 50 6.61 0.33 -3.01
C VAL A 50 6.26 1.39 -1.96
N ALA A 51 5.20 1.19 -1.18
CA ALA A 51 4.83 2.08 -0.09
C ALA A 51 5.94 2.21 0.98
N GLN A 52 6.65 1.11 1.29
CA GLN A 52 7.80 1.13 2.19
C GLN A 52 8.93 2.01 1.66
N ILE A 53 9.29 1.88 0.39
CA ILE A 53 10.33 2.71 -0.24
C ILE A 53 9.96 4.19 -0.15
N ILE A 54 8.69 4.53 -0.42
CA ILE A 54 8.21 5.91 -0.31
C ILE A 54 8.30 6.41 1.14
N ALA A 55 7.92 5.59 2.11
CA ALA A 55 7.98 5.93 3.53
C ALA A 55 9.43 6.14 4.02
N GLU A 56 10.37 5.27 3.60
CA GLU A 56 11.76 5.30 4.07
C GLU A 56 12.62 6.35 3.35
N GLU A 57 12.56 6.39 2.01
CA GLU A 57 13.47 7.18 1.19
C GLU A 57 12.95 8.60 0.94
N LEU A 58 11.64 8.75 0.79
CA LEU A 58 11.02 10.03 0.39
C LEU A 58 10.27 10.72 1.52
N ARG A 59 9.75 9.95 2.50
CA ARG A 59 8.96 10.44 3.64
C ARG A 59 7.76 11.29 3.21
N LEU A 60 7.03 10.82 2.21
CA LEU A 60 5.88 11.54 1.65
C LEU A 60 4.65 11.49 2.59
N ASP A 61 3.64 12.26 2.21
CA ASP A 61 2.34 12.39 2.85
C ASP A 61 1.48 11.11 2.77
N SER A 62 0.36 11.10 3.49
CA SER A 62 -0.53 9.92 3.61
C SER A 62 -1.12 9.54 2.25
N GLU A 63 -1.50 10.55 1.47
CA GLU A 63 -2.07 10.41 0.14
C GLU A 63 -1.10 9.73 -0.83
N SER A 64 0.21 10.04 -0.75
CA SER A 64 1.22 9.34 -1.55
C SER A 64 1.37 7.87 -1.15
N ILE A 65 1.28 7.55 0.15
CA ILE A 65 1.31 6.16 0.64
C ILE A 65 0.07 5.41 0.18
N GLU A 66 -1.11 6.00 0.32
CA GLU A 66 -2.38 5.43 -0.14
C GLU A 66 -2.35 5.15 -1.64
N ALA A 67 -1.88 6.10 -2.44
CA ALA A 67 -1.73 5.93 -3.88
C ALA A 67 -0.77 4.77 -4.21
N ALA A 68 0.35 4.65 -3.50
CA ALA A 68 1.30 3.57 -3.68
C ALA A 68 0.71 2.19 -3.34
N LEU A 69 -0.11 2.11 -2.29
CA LEU A 69 -0.82 0.88 -1.93
C LEU A 69 -1.82 0.45 -3.01
N MET A 70 -2.43 1.41 -3.72
CA MET A 70 -3.50 1.15 -4.69
C MET A 70 -3.06 1.21 -6.17
N HIS A 71 -1.79 1.51 -6.46
CA HIS A 71 -1.38 1.94 -7.81
C HIS A 71 -1.71 0.94 -8.93
N ASP A 72 -1.60 -0.36 -8.67
CA ASP A 72 -1.89 -1.42 -9.64
C ASP A 72 -3.34 -1.91 -9.60
N CYS A 73 -4.19 -1.41 -8.68
CA CYS A 73 -5.55 -1.92 -8.55
C CYS A 73 -6.38 -1.72 -9.82
N ILE A 74 -6.27 -0.57 -10.48
CA ILE A 74 -7.02 -0.28 -11.72
C ILE A 74 -6.51 -1.09 -12.91
N GLU A 75 -5.21 -1.37 -12.97
CA GLU A 75 -4.59 -2.09 -14.10
C GLU A 75 -4.78 -3.60 -13.99
N ASP A 76 -4.59 -4.15 -12.79
CA ASP A 76 -4.45 -5.60 -12.57
C ASP A 76 -5.66 -6.27 -11.92
N THR A 77 -6.72 -5.51 -11.59
CA THR A 77 -7.92 -6.04 -10.92
C THR A 77 -9.21 -5.55 -11.59
N SER A 78 -10.37 -5.89 -11.01
CA SER A 78 -11.67 -5.37 -11.47
C SER A 78 -12.00 -3.97 -10.95
N ALA A 79 -11.10 -3.34 -10.19
CA ALA A 79 -11.28 -1.97 -9.72
C ALA A 79 -11.40 -0.99 -10.90
N THR A 80 -12.21 0.04 -10.73
CA THR A 80 -12.32 1.15 -11.69
C THR A 80 -12.20 2.47 -10.94
N TYR A 81 -12.00 3.56 -11.70
CA TYR A 81 -12.23 4.90 -11.17
C TYR A 81 -13.68 5.00 -10.63
N ALA A 82 -13.85 5.75 -9.55
CA ALA A 82 -15.17 6.10 -9.00
C ALA A 82 -15.77 7.32 -9.72
#